data_AF-A0A376J014-F1
#
_entry.id   AF-A0A376J014-F1
#
_cell.length_a   1.000
_cell.length_b   1.000
_cell.length_c   1.000
_cell.angle_alpha   90.00
_cell.angle_beta   90.00
_cell.angle_gamma   90.00
#
_symmetry.space_group_name_H-M   'P 1'
#
loop_
_entity.id
_entity.type
_entity.pdbx_description
1 polymer ?
#
loop_
_entity_poly.entity_id
_entity_poly.type
_entity_poly.pdbx_seq_one_letter_code
_entity_poly.pdbx_strand_id
1 'polypeptide(L)'
;MRWAFSRPLDDAVAAAKIAQQGLKSVAMRQLAIAAIREAGEKHARDLAELAVSETGMGRVEDKFAKKPLLRRAAHRALSASLRRC
;
A
#
# COMPACT_ATOMS: atom_id res chain seq x y z
N MET A 1 -12.18 12.76 29.36
CA MET A 1 -12.77 11.92 28.30
C MET A 1 -11.64 11.05 27.72
N ARG A 2 -11.42 9.85 28.28
CA ARG A 2 -10.36 8.92 27.83
C ARG A 2 -11.06 7.76 27.13
N TRP A 3 -11.07 7.79 25.80
CA TRP A 3 -11.55 6.67 25.00
C TRP A 3 -10.61 5.49 25.26
N ALA A 4 -11.14 4.40 25.81
CA ALA A 4 -10.40 3.16 26.03
C ALA A 4 -10.23 2.43 24.69
N PHE A 5 -9.34 2.94 23.84
CA PHE A 5 -8.84 2.13 22.73
C PHE A 5 -7.98 1.01 23.32
N SER A 6 -8.24 -0.22 22.88
CA SER A 6 -7.54 -1.41 23.32
C SER A 6 -6.02 -1.27 23.13
N ARG A 7 -5.21 -1.74 24.09
CA ARG A 7 -3.73 -1.74 24.06
C ARG A 7 -3.08 -2.07 22.69
N PRO A 8 -3.59 -2.99 21.86
CA PRO A 8 -2.99 -3.27 20.55
C PRO A 8 -2.93 -2.07 19.60
N LEU A 9 -3.84 -1.09 19.75
CA LEU A 9 -3.83 0.10 18.91
C LEU A 9 -2.69 1.04 19.28
N ASP A 10 -2.48 1.28 20.57
CA ASP A 10 -1.40 2.15 21.05
C ASP A 10 -0.03 1.58 20.64
N ASP A 11 0.13 0.25 20.70
CA ASP A 11 1.32 -0.46 20.22
C ASP A 11 1.52 -0.30 18.71
N ALA A 12 0.45 -0.41 17.91
CA ALA A 12 0.51 -0.19 16.46
C ALA A 12 0.92 1.25 16.10
N VAL A 13 0.39 2.24 16.82
CA VAL A 13 0.75 3.65 16.64
C VAL A 13 2.21 3.91 17.01
N ALA A 14 2.68 3.34 18.12
CA ALA A 14 4.07 3.45 18.55
C ALA A 14 5.03 2.83 17.52
N ALA A 15 4.73 1.63 17.03
CA ALA A 15 5.50 0.95 16.00
C ALA A 15 5.54 1.73 14.68
N ALA A 16 4.40 2.28 14.25
CA ALA A 16 4.33 3.12 13.05
C ALA A 16 5.21 4.38 13.16
N LYS A 17 5.25 5.00 14.34
CA LYS A 17 6.08 6.20 14.60
C LYS A 17 7.57 5.89 14.48
N ILE A 18 8.01 4.74 14.97
CA ILE A 18 9.41 4.29 14.86
C ILE A 18 9.75 3.96 13.39
N ALA A 19 8.87 3.22 12.71
CA ALA A 19 9.09 2.86 11.31
C ALA A 19 9.18 4.10 10.38
N GLN A 20 8.34 5.10 10.61
CA GLN A 20 8.36 6.35 9.84
C GLN A 20 9.69 7.10 9.98
N GLN A 21 10.31 7.09 11.16
CA GLN A 21 11.62 7.71 11.39
C GLN A 21 12.75 7.01 10.62
N GLY A 22 12.58 5.74 10.25
CA GLY A 22 13.54 4.99 9.42
C GLY A 22 13.49 5.36 7.93
N LEU A 23 12.39 5.94 7.44
CA LEU A 23 12.18 6.30 6.03
C LEU A 23 12.77 7.68 5.68
N LYS A 24 14.04 7.91 6.04
CA LYS A 24 14.69 9.23 6.00
C LYS A 24 14.93 9.76 4.60
N SER A 25 15.39 8.92 3.67
CA SER A 25 15.75 9.34 2.31
C SER A 25 14.66 9.07 1.28
N VAL A 26 14.64 9.88 0.22
CA VAL A 26 13.75 9.68 -0.94
C VAL A 26 14.04 8.34 -1.62
N ALA A 27 15.32 7.95 -1.74
CA ALA A 27 15.73 6.68 -2.33
C ALA A 27 15.18 5.47 -1.56
N MET A 28 15.26 5.48 -0.22
CA MET A 28 14.70 4.41 0.63
C MET A 28 13.19 4.31 0.47
N ARG A 29 12.49 5.44 0.38
CA ARG A 29 11.03 5.44 0.12
C ARG A 29 10.72 4.88 -1.26
N GLN A 30 11.51 5.20 -2.29
CA GLN A 30 11.32 4.65 -3.64
C GLN A 30 11.52 3.13 -3.66
N LEU A 31 12.53 2.61 -2.95
CA LEU A 31 12.75 1.17 -2.81
C LEU A 31 11.58 0.46 -2.11
N ALA A 32 11.12 1.01 -0.99
CA ALA A 32 9.96 0.48 -0.27
C ALA A 32 8.70 0.48 -1.15
N ILE A 33 8.46 1.57 -1.89
CA ILE A 33 7.33 1.69 -2.82
C ILE A 33 7.44 0.67 -3.96
N ALA A 34 8.65 0.44 -4.50
CA ALA A 34 8.86 -0.55 -5.55
C ALA A 34 8.57 -1.97 -5.05
N ALA A 35 9.09 -2.34 -3.88
CA ALA A 35 8.85 -3.64 -3.27
C ALA A 35 7.36 -3.87 -2.95
N ILE A 36 6.66 -2.86 -2.41
CA ILE A 36 5.21 -2.94 -2.13
C ILE A 36 4.42 -3.16 -3.42
N ARG A 37 4.81 -2.50 -4.53
CA ARG A 37 4.16 -2.67 -5.82
C ARG A 37 4.37 -4.07 -6.38
N GLU A 38 5.59 -4.58 -6.32
CA GLU A 38 5.88 -5.94 -6.79
C GLU A 38 5.10 -6.99 -5.99
N ALA A 39 5.07 -6.88 -4.66
CA ALA A 39 4.28 -7.76 -3.82
C ALA A 39 2.77 -7.63 -4.11
N GLY A 40 2.29 -6.40 -4.32
CA GLY A 40 0.89 -6.13 -4.66
C GLY A 40 0.47 -6.70 -6.02
N GLU A 41 1.39 -6.82 -6.99
CA GLU A 41 1.15 -7.47 -8.28
C GLU A 41 1.10 -9.00 -8.13
N LYS A 42 2.09 -9.59 -7.42
CA LYS A 42 2.15 -11.04 -7.19
C LYS A 42 0.92 -11.57 -6.46
N HIS A 43 0.42 -10.82 -5.46
CA HIS A 43 -0.75 -11.20 -4.65
C HIS A 43 -2.04 -10.48 -5.07
N ALA A 44 -2.08 -9.91 -6.28
CA ALA A 44 -3.23 -9.14 -6.74
C ALA A 44 -4.52 -9.99 -6.73
N ARG A 45 -4.40 -11.26 -7.13
CA ARG A 45 -5.51 -12.23 -7.24
C ARG A 45 -5.98 -12.71 -5.88
N ASP A 46 -5.06 -13.18 -5.03
CA ASP A 46 -5.37 -13.67 -3.68
C ASP A 46 -6.14 -12.62 -2.86
N LEU A 47 -5.69 -11.36 -2.94
CA LEU A 47 -6.34 -10.25 -2.26
C LEU A 47 -7.69 -9.86 -2.89
N ALA A 48 -7.90 -10.11 -4.19
CA ALA A 48 -9.19 -9.86 -4.84
C ALA A 48 -10.22 -10.95 -4.45
N GLU A 49 -9.78 -12.20 -4.37
CA GLU A 49 -10.57 -13.33 -3.91
C GLU A 49 -10.92 -13.19 -2.42
N LEU A 50 -9.96 -12.81 -1.58
CA LEU A 50 -10.21 -12.50 -0.16
C LEU A 50 -11.25 -11.38 -0.02
N ALA A 51 -11.09 -10.27 -0.75
CA ALA A 51 -12.03 -9.16 -0.65
C ALA A 51 -13.45 -9.52 -1.12
N VAL A 52 -13.63 -10.41 -2.10
CA VAL A 52 -14.98 -10.86 -2.50
C VAL A 52 -15.55 -11.84 -1.48
N SER A 53 -14.75 -12.76 -0.95
CA SER A 53 -15.19 -13.71 0.07
C SER A 53 -15.57 -13.03 1.40
N GLU A 54 -14.84 -12.01 1.82
CA GLU A 54 -15.10 -11.29 3.07
C GLU A 54 -16.30 -10.34 2.96
N THR A 55 -16.43 -9.61 1.84
CA THR A 55 -17.47 -8.56 1.73
C THR A 55 -18.69 -8.98 0.93
N GLY A 56 -18.64 -10.07 0.15
CA GLY A 56 -19.70 -10.52 -0.74
C GLY A 56 -20.03 -9.57 -1.91
N MET A 57 -19.23 -8.52 -2.13
CA MET A 57 -19.54 -7.45 -3.10
C MET A 57 -18.61 -7.47 -4.30
N GLY A 58 -19.18 -7.34 -5.51
CA GLY A 58 -18.45 -7.20 -6.78
C GLY A 58 -17.84 -8.51 -7.29
N ARG A 59 -17.33 -8.50 -8.53
CA ARG A 59 -16.65 -9.67 -9.13
C ARG A 59 -15.16 -9.63 -8.83
N VAL A 60 -14.54 -10.81 -8.70
CA VAL A 60 -13.09 -10.95 -8.45
C VAL A 60 -12.30 -10.22 -9.54
N GLU A 61 -12.73 -10.33 -10.80
CA GLU A 61 -12.10 -9.65 -11.93
C GLU A 61 -12.13 -8.11 -11.81
N ASP A 62 -13.21 -7.53 -11.29
CA ASP A 62 -13.31 -6.08 -11.08
C ASP A 62 -12.38 -5.61 -9.95
N LYS A 63 -12.23 -6.43 -8.90
CA LYS A 63 -11.30 -6.15 -7.80
C LYS A 63 -9.84 -6.39 -8.22
N PHE A 64 -9.59 -7.35 -9.10
CA PHE A 64 -8.29 -7.61 -9.71
C PHE A 64 -7.89 -6.44 -10.63
N ALA A 65 -8.79 -5.97 -11.49
CA ALA A 65 -8.55 -4.87 -12.45
C ALA A 65 -8.33 -3.49 -11.78
N LYS A 66 -8.84 -3.27 -10.55
CA LYS A 66 -8.56 -2.04 -9.78
C LYS A 66 -7.09 -1.90 -9.35
N LYS A 67 -6.36 -2.98 -9.12
CA LYS A 67 -4.94 -2.96 -8.69
C LYS A 67 -3.96 -2.47 -9.77
N PRO A 68 -4.04 -2.90 -11.05
CA PRO A 68 -3.18 -2.38 -12.10
C PRO A 68 -3.49 -0.93 -12.51
N LEU A 69 -4.65 -0.36 -12.15
CA LEU A 69 -4.96 1.06 -12.38
C LEU A 69 -4.16 1.99 -11.45
N LEU A 70 -3.89 1.58 -10.20
CA LEU A 70 -3.00 2.30 -9.28
C LEU A 70 -1.56 2.42 -9.84
N ARG A 71 -1.13 1.43 -10.63
CA ARG A 71 0.20 1.32 -11.25
C ARG A 71 0.51 2.45 -12.24
N ARG A 72 -0.43 2.76 -13.14
CA ARG A 72 -0.17 3.67 -14.29
C ARG A 72 -0.10 5.14 -13.89
N ALA A 73 -0.89 5.57 -12.91
CA ALA A 73 -0.88 6.95 -12.45
C ALA A 73 0.46 7.33 -11.77
N ALA A 74 1.04 6.42 -10.96
CA ALA A 74 2.25 6.70 -10.20
C ALA A 74 3.55 6.56 -11.02
N HIS A 75 3.63 5.63 -11.97
CA HIS A 75 4.81 5.48 -12.85
C HIS A 75 5.01 6.69 -13.77
N ARG A 76 3.92 7.29 -14.27
CA ARG A 76 3.97 8.50 -15.10
C ARG A 76 4.48 9.72 -14.31
N ALA A 77 4.12 9.82 -13.03
CA ALA A 77 4.59 10.89 -12.15
C ALA A 77 6.08 10.76 -11.79
N LEU A 78 6.55 9.54 -11.47
CA LEU A 78 7.95 9.31 -11.08
C LEU A 78 8.93 9.49 -12.26
N SER A 79 8.56 8.97 -13.44
CA SER A 79 9.36 9.12 -14.67
C SER A 79 9.36 10.55 -15.24
N ALA A 80 8.38 11.39 -14.87
CA ALA A 80 8.38 12.81 -15.20
C ALA A 80 9.31 13.63 -14.28
N SER A 81 9.50 13.20 -13.04
CA SER A 81 10.44 13.83 -12.09
C SER A 81 11.90 13.51 -12.42
N LEU A 82 12.22 12.28 -12.85
CA LEU A 82 13.59 11.84 -13.18
C LEU A 82 14.12 12.37 -14.53
N ARG A 83 13.26 12.91 -15.41
CA ARG A 83 13.66 13.54 -16.69
C ARG A 83 13.93 15.05 -16.59
N ARG A 84 13.87 15.61 -15.37
CA ARG A 84 14.09 17.04 -15.09
C ARG A 84 15.28 17.28 -14.14
N CYS A 85 16.14 16.28 -13.97
CA CYS A 85 17.49 16.45 -13.42
C CYS A 85 18.51 16.39 -14.55
#